data_AF-A0A0Q4Y053-F1
#
_entry.id   AF-A0A0Q4Y053-F1
#
_cell.length_a   1.000
_cell.length_b   1.000
_cell.length_c   1.000
_cell.angle_alpha   90.00
_cell.angle_beta   90.00
_cell.angle_gamma   90.00
#
_symmetry.space_group_name_H-M   'P 1'
#
loop_
_entity.id
_entity.type
_entity.pdbx_description
1 polymer ?
#
loop_
_entity_poly.entity_id
_entity_poly.type
_entity_poly.pdbx_seq_one_letter_code
_entity_poly.pdbx_strand_id
1 'polypeptide(L)'
;MPPGRSDVYRNLTRRLWSVRVGGRVVGHVPAIVLADVVLRASEASRQRCLRTGARDVHAWASGTVAEGARPPSAVRLRYRIGCPGFRTNGLCVTRAARAWFEADGSAWCVGGWDDEALDFL
;
A
#
# COMPACT_ATOMS: atom_id res chain seq x y z
N MET A 1 -4.50 -19.50 1.16
CA MET A 1 -4.12 -18.19 0.58
C MET A 1 -4.22 -18.30 -0.93
N PRO A 2 -4.88 -17.35 -1.63
CA PRO A 2 -4.95 -17.41 -3.09
C PRO A 2 -3.53 -17.31 -3.67
N PRO A 3 -3.11 -18.23 -4.56
CA PRO A 3 -1.82 -18.15 -5.24
C PRO A 3 -1.88 -16.99 -6.25
N GLY A 4 -1.23 -15.87 -5.93
CA GLY A 4 -1.17 -14.72 -6.82
C GLY A 4 -0.97 -13.40 -6.11
N ARG A 5 -0.57 -12.37 -6.88
CA ARG A 5 -0.48 -11.01 -6.35
C ARG A 5 -1.87 -10.53 -5.92
N SER A 6 -1.91 -9.93 -4.75
CA SER A 6 -3.09 -9.31 -4.16
C SER A 6 -2.92 -7.81 -4.12
N ASP A 7 -3.99 -7.09 -4.47
CA ASP A 7 -4.12 -5.67 -4.25
C ASP A 7 -4.78 -5.42 -2.89
N VAL A 8 -4.18 -4.57 -2.07
CA VAL A 8 -4.65 -4.21 -0.73
C VAL A 8 -4.86 -2.71 -0.65
N TYR A 9 -6.02 -2.30 -0.16
CA TYR A 9 -6.35 -0.89 0.08
C TYR A 9 -7.29 -0.74 1.27
N ARG A 10 -7.30 0.44 1.89
CA ARG A 10 -8.16 0.70 3.06
C ARG A 10 -9.59 0.93 2.60
N ASN A 11 -10.52 0.13 3.12
CA ASN A 11 -11.94 0.44 3.04
C ASN A 11 -12.30 1.41 4.17
N LEU A 12 -12.57 2.67 3.84
CA LEU A 12 -12.85 3.71 4.83
C LEU A 12 -14.19 3.52 5.56
N THR A 13 -15.18 2.89 4.91
CA THR A 13 -16.49 2.61 5.51
C THR A 13 -16.39 1.47 6.52
N ARG A 14 -15.76 0.35 6.12
CA ARG A 14 -15.63 -0.85 6.98
C ARG A 14 -14.52 -0.72 8.02
N ARG A 15 -13.59 0.22 7.84
CA ARG A 15 -12.37 0.34 8.65
C ARG A 15 -11.55 -0.96 8.65
N LEU A 16 -11.53 -1.64 7.51
CA LEU A 16 -10.77 -2.87 7.25
C LEU A 16 -9.97 -2.74 5.96
N TRP A 17 -9.03 -3.64 5.72
CA TRP A 17 -8.31 -3.73 4.46
C TRP A 17 -9.09 -4.61 3.49
N SER A 18 -9.46 -4.05 2.33
CA SER A 18 -9.97 -4.83 1.21
C SER A 18 -8.82 -5.56 0.54
N VAL A 19 -9.01 -6.85 0.27
CA VAL A 19 -8.08 -7.70 -0.50
C VAL A 19 -8.70 -8.01 -1.84
N ARG A 20 -8.00 -7.72 -2.93
CA ARG A 20 -8.44 -7.92 -4.31
C ARG A 20 -7.48 -8.82 -5.06
N VAL A 21 -8.01 -9.84 -5.72
CA VAL A 21 -7.26 -10.79 -6.55
C VAL A 21 -7.90 -10.80 -7.94
N GLY A 22 -7.10 -10.66 -8.99
CA GLY A 22 -7.61 -10.62 -10.38
C GLY A 22 -8.67 -9.53 -10.61
N GLY A 23 -8.55 -8.38 -9.94
CA GLY A 23 -9.53 -7.28 -10.05
C GLY A 23 -10.81 -7.44 -9.23
N ARG A 24 -11.03 -8.58 -8.54
CA ARG A 24 -12.21 -8.81 -7.69
C ARG A 24 -11.86 -8.79 -6.20
N VAL A 25 -12.64 -8.08 -5.39
CA VAL A 25 -12.50 -8.12 -3.92
C VAL A 25 -12.90 -9.51 -3.43
N VAL A 26 -11.97 -10.19 -2.77
CA VAL A 26 -12.16 -11.56 -2.23
C VAL A 26 -12.39 -11.57 -0.73
N GLY A 27 -12.12 -10.46 -0.03
CA GLY A 27 -12.35 -10.37 1.40
C GLY A 27 -11.98 -9.03 2.02
N HIS A 28 -12.28 -8.90 3.30
CA HIS A 28 -11.88 -7.79 4.15
C HIS A 28 -11.20 -8.34 5.41
N VAL A 29 -10.03 -7.82 5.74
CA VAL A 29 -9.22 -8.31 6.88
C VAL A 29 -8.79 -7.15 7.77
N PRO A 30 -8.65 -7.38 9.09
CA PRO A 30 -8.16 -6.36 10.00
C PRO A 30 -6.69 -6.05 9.75
N ALA A 31 -5.87 -7.06 9.42
CA ALA A 31 -4.46 -6.89 9.13
C ALA A 31 -4.01 -7.83 8.01
N ILE A 32 -2.98 -7.42 7.26
CA ILE A 32 -2.34 -8.24 6.23
C ILE A 32 -0.91 -7.77 5.97
N VAL A 33 -0.04 -8.71 5.58
CA VAL A 33 1.35 -8.42 5.18
C VAL A 33 1.52 -8.78 3.72
N LEU A 34 2.22 -7.93 2.97
CA LEU A 34 2.61 -8.19 1.59
C LEU A 34 4.13 -8.17 1.45
N ALA A 35 4.67 -9.05 0.60
CA ALA A 35 6.03 -9.03 0.10
C ALA A 35 6.06 -8.58 -1.38
N ASP A 36 7.23 -8.16 -1.87
CA ASP A 36 7.47 -7.71 -3.26
C ASP A 36 6.48 -6.63 -3.71
N VAL A 37 6.34 -5.63 -2.84
CA VAL A 37 5.24 -4.66 -2.89
C VAL A 37 5.51 -3.60 -3.94
N VAL A 38 4.52 -3.36 -4.77
CA VAL A 38 4.42 -2.20 -5.65
C VAL A 38 3.28 -1.32 -5.15
N LEU A 39 3.59 -0.07 -4.85
CA LEU A 39 2.65 0.93 -4.37
C LEU A 39 2.11 1.72 -5.55
N ARG A 40 0.79 1.61 -5.78
CA ARG A 40 0.12 2.19 -6.94
C ARG A 40 -0.82 3.31 -6.50
N ALA A 41 -0.67 4.47 -7.11
CA ALA A 41 -1.58 5.59 -6.96
C ALA A 41 -2.07 6.04 -8.33
N SER A 42 -3.39 6.15 -8.51
CA SER A 42 -3.99 6.63 -9.76
C SER A 42 -4.24 8.13 -9.65
N GLU A 43 -3.47 8.92 -10.40
CA GLU A 43 -3.64 10.37 -10.44
C GLU A 43 -5.00 10.78 -11.00
N ALA A 44 -5.46 10.11 -12.07
CA ALA A 44 -6.78 10.36 -12.65
C ALA A 44 -7.92 10.12 -11.63
N SER A 45 -7.86 9.01 -10.89
CA SER A 45 -8.85 8.70 -9.86
C SER A 45 -8.77 9.67 -8.69
N ARG A 46 -7.56 10.05 -8.26
CA ARG A 46 -7.33 11.05 -7.21
C ARG A 46 -7.96 12.40 -7.58
N GLN A 47 -7.69 12.89 -8.79
CA GLN A 47 -8.23 14.16 -9.29
C GLN A 47 -9.75 14.13 -9.43
N ARG A 48 -10.32 13.00 -9.88
CA ARG A 48 -11.77 12.81 -9.88
C ARG A 48 -12.35 12.90 -8.47
N CYS A 49 -11.75 12.21 -7.50
CA CYS A 49 -12.20 12.24 -6.11
C CYS A 49 -12.12 13.65 -5.52
N LEU A 50 -11.03 14.40 -5.78
CA LEU A 50 -10.89 15.79 -5.34
C LEU A 50 -11.97 16.71 -5.94
N ARG A 51 -12.29 16.56 -7.23
CA ARG A 51 -13.28 17.39 -7.92
C ARG A 51 -14.72 17.07 -7.51
N THR A 52 -15.03 15.79 -7.28
CA THR A 52 -16.42 15.31 -7.17
C THR A 52 -16.81 14.88 -5.75
N GLY A 53 -15.85 14.73 -4.83
CA GLY A 53 -16.08 14.13 -3.52
C GLY A 53 -16.30 12.61 -3.54
N ALA A 54 -16.15 11.96 -4.70
CA ALA A 54 -16.25 10.51 -4.81
C ALA A 54 -15.20 9.79 -3.94
N ARG A 55 -15.52 8.56 -3.52
CA ARG A 55 -14.65 7.69 -2.68
C ARG A 55 -14.08 6.51 -3.47
N ASP A 56 -13.81 6.72 -4.75
CA ASP A 56 -13.20 5.71 -5.61
C ASP A 56 -11.81 5.35 -5.09
N VAL A 57 -11.42 4.09 -5.29
CA VAL A 57 -10.07 3.63 -4.92
C VAL A 57 -9.05 4.31 -5.83
N HIS A 58 -8.15 5.07 -5.22
CA HIS A 58 -7.09 5.81 -5.93
C HIS A 58 -5.68 5.48 -5.42
N ALA A 59 -5.57 4.63 -4.38
CA ALA A 59 -4.30 4.17 -3.82
C ALA A 59 -4.43 2.72 -3.33
N TRP A 60 -3.48 1.87 -3.71
CA TRP A 60 -3.41 0.48 -3.26
C TRP A 60 -1.97 -0.05 -3.32
N ALA A 61 -1.70 -1.08 -2.53
CA ALA A 61 -0.47 -1.84 -2.56
C ALA A 61 -0.70 -3.17 -3.27
N SER A 62 0.21 -3.59 -4.14
CA SER A 62 0.12 -4.85 -4.88
C SER A 62 1.33 -5.72 -4.56
N GLY A 63 1.14 -6.95 -4.11
CA GLY A 63 2.24 -7.83 -3.71
C GLY A 63 1.78 -9.25 -3.42
N THR A 64 2.69 -10.11 -2.98
CA THR A 64 2.37 -11.47 -2.56
C THR A 64 2.01 -11.48 -1.08
N VAL A 65 0.92 -12.14 -0.69
CA VAL A 65 0.55 -12.26 0.73
C VAL A 65 1.65 -13.02 1.48
N ALA A 66 2.06 -12.48 2.61
CA ALA A 66 3.13 -13.03 3.43
C ALA A 66 2.73 -13.06 4.91
N GLU A 67 3.62 -13.61 5.73
CA GLU A 67 3.51 -13.64 7.19
C GLU A 67 4.73 -13.00 7.84
N GLY A 68 4.59 -12.54 9.08
CA GLY A 68 5.70 -12.03 9.89
C GLY A 68 5.37 -10.73 10.60
N ALA A 69 5.92 -10.58 11.80
CA ALA A 69 5.77 -9.37 12.60
C ALA A 69 6.46 -8.16 11.93
N ARG A 70 5.94 -6.97 12.19
CA ARG A 70 6.56 -5.73 11.73
C ARG A 70 7.86 -5.50 12.52
N PRO A 71 9.03 -5.35 11.87
CA PRO A 71 10.26 -5.04 12.56
C PRO A 71 10.26 -3.58 13.05
N PRO A 72 11.04 -3.25 14.09
CA PRO A 72 11.19 -1.87 14.56
C PRO A 72 11.73 -0.90 13.50
N SER A 73 12.49 -1.39 12.51
CA SER A 73 13.03 -0.60 11.39
C SER A 73 11.99 -0.21 10.34
N ALA A 74 10.77 -0.75 10.41
CA ALA A 74 9.72 -0.41 9.45
C ALA A 74 9.31 1.06 9.60
N VAL A 75 9.25 1.76 8.48
CA VAL A 75 8.90 3.18 8.43
C VAL A 75 7.44 3.36 8.06
N ARG A 76 6.84 4.46 8.53
CA ARG A 76 5.42 4.72 8.38
C ARG A 76 5.10 5.07 6.93
N LEU A 77 4.28 4.23 6.29
CA LEU A 77 3.79 4.48 4.95
C LEU A 77 2.46 5.24 5.01
N ARG A 78 2.37 6.37 4.31
CA ARG A 78 1.16 7.20 4.28
C ARG A 78 0.73 7.48 2.86
N TYR A 79 -0.58 7.51 2.64
CA TYR A 79 -1.20 8.10 1.47
C TYR A 79 -2.13 9.23 1.94
N ARG A 80 -2.14 10.36 1.24
CA ARG A 80 -3.06 11.47 1.48
C ARG A 80 -3.61 11.95 0.14
N ILE A 81 -4.92 12.10 0.01
CA ILE A 81 -5.54 12.50 -1.28
C ILE A 81 -5.02 13.84 -1.82
N GLY A 82 -4.60 14.76 -0.94
CA GLY A 82 -4.01 16.05 -1.32
C GLY A 82 -2.53 15.99 -1.76
N CYS A 83 -1.86 14.84 -1.63
CA CYS A 83 -0.45 14.66 -1.98
C CYS A 83 -0.28 13.41 -2.87
N PRO A 84 0.23 13.54 -4.10
CA PRO A 84 0.41 12.39 -4.98
C PRO A 84 1.33 11.32 -4.38
N GLY A 85 0.98 10.06 -4.65
CA GLY A 85 1.78 8.89 -4.28
C GLY A 85 1.73 8.50 -2.79
N PHE A 86 2.34 7.36 -2.49
CA PHE A 86 2.61 6.97 -1.11
C PHE A 86 3.91 7.63 -0.66
N ARG A 87 3.99 7.97 0.63
CA ARG A 87 5.16 8.64 1.20
C ARG A 87 5.58 8.08 2.55
N THR A 88 6.89 8.15 2.80
CA THR A 88 7.52 7.95 4.11
C THR A 88 8.52 9.08 4.33
N ASN A 89 8.54 9.69 5.52
CA ASN A 89 9.48 10.76 5.87
C ASN A 89 9.61 11.87 4.79
N GLY A 90 8.50 12.21 4.12
CA GLY A 90 8.48 13.20 3.05
C GLY A 90 8.89 12.70 1.67
N LEU A 91 9.39 11.48 1.51
CA LEU A 91 9.84 10.89 0.24
C LEU A 91 8.77 10.04 -0.41
N CYS A 92 8.74 10.02 -1.75
CA CYS A 92 7.81 9.19 -2.52
C CYS A 92 8.29 7.73 -2.49
N VAL A 93 7.38 6.79 -2.26
CA VAL A 93 7.67 5.36 -2.23
C VAL A 93 6.79 4.65 -3.25
N THR A 94 7.40 3.97 -4.21
CA THR A 94 6.70 3.23 -5.27
C THR A 94 6.88 1.72 -5.14
N ARG A 95 7.89 1.28 -4.38
CA ARG A 95 8.18 -0.13 -4.10
C ARG A 95 8.52 -0.33 -2.64
N ALA A 96 8.39 -1.55 -2.14
CA ALA A 96 8.91 -1.95 -0.84
C ALA A 96 9.19 -3.46 -0.86
N ALA A 97 10.21 -3.91 -0.13
CA ALA A 97 10.47 -5.34 0.03
C ALA A 97 9.31 -6.01 0.78
N ARG A 98 8.76 -5.30 1.79
CA ARG A 98 7.61 -5.76 2.57
C ARG A 98 6.79 -4.59 3.09
N ALA A 99 5.48 -4.79 3.20
CA ALA A 99 4.57 -3.84 3.81
C ALA A 99 3.59 -4.52 4.78
N TRP A 100 3.32 -3.87 5.90
CA TRP A 100 2.39 -4.31 6.93
C TRP A 100 1.21 -3.34 6.98
N PHE A 101 0.01 -3.89 6.89
CA PHE A 101 -1.25 -3.17 6.99
C PHE A 101 -1.94 -3.65 8.27
N GLU A 102 -2.07 -2.78 9.28
CA GLU A 102 -2.50 -3.15 10.64
C GLU A 102 -3.96 -2.76 10.92
N ALA A 103 -4.52 -3.31 12.01
CA ALA A 103 -5.93 -3.20 12.38
C ALA A 103 -6.43 -1.75 12.53
N ASP A 104 -5.59 -0.89 13.10
CA ASP A 104 -5.84 0.54 13.30
C ASP A 104 -5.83 1.37 11.99
N GLY A 105 -5.63 0.74 10.81
CA GLY A 105 -5.60 1.44 9.51
C GLY A 105 -4.25 2.03 9.13
N SER A 106 -3.29 1.68 9.95
CA SER A 106 -1.86 1.84 9.82
C SER A 106 -1.25 1.06 8.66
N ALA A 107 -0.30 1.68 7.96
CA ALA A 107 0.55 1.01 6.99
C ALA A 107 2.03 1.32 7.26
N TRP A 108 2.89 0.33 7.08
CA TRP A 108 4.34 0.43 7.28
C TRP A 108 5.07 -0.35 6.21
N CYS A 109 6.32 0.01 5.93
CA CYS A 109 7.13 -0.71 4.96
C CYS A 109 8.62 -0.75 5.34
N VAL A 110 9.33 -1.70 4.74
CA VAL A 110 10.81 -1.76 4.70
C VAL A 110 11.28 -1.91 3.26
N GLY A 111 12.49 -1.44 2.98
CA GLY A 111 13.02 -1.35 1.62
C GLY A 111 12.24 -0.37 0.75
N GLY A 112 12.57 -0.30 -0.54
CA GLY A 112 11.91 0.64 -1.46
C GLY A 112 12.66 1.96 -1.70
N TRP A 113 13.88 2.02 -1.20
CA TRP A 113 14.89 3.03 -1.53
C TRP A 113 15.83 2.29 -2.47
N ASP A 114 16.14 2.86 -3.62
CA ASP A 114 17.04 2.23 -4.57
C ASP A 114 18.43 2.08 -3.91
N ASP A 115 18.83 0.86 -3.54
CA ASP A 115 20.22 0.54 -3.21
C ASP A 115 21.11 0.51 -4.47
N GLU A 116 20.54 0.69 -5.67
CA GLU A 116 21.29 0.84 -6.93
C GLU A 116 22.11 2.14 -7.02
N ALA A 117 22.12 2.99 -5.98
CA ALA A 117 23.03 4.13 -5.86
C ALA A 117 24.38 3.79 -5.20
N LEU A 118 24.60 2.55 -4.73
CA LEU A 118 25.84 2.15 -4.05
C LEU A 118 26.68 1.10 -4.79
N ASP A 119 26.28 0.64 -5.98
CA ASP A 119 27.07 -0.27 -6.83
C ASP A 119 28.01 0.47 -7.82
N PHE A 120 28.22 1.78 -7.64
CA PHE A 120 29.17 2.59 -8.44
C PHE A 120 30.26 3.29 -7.61
N LEU A 121 30.70 2.68 -6.50
CA LEU A 121 31.95 3.05 -5.82
C LEU A 121 32.85 1.84 -5.57
#